data_AF-A0A944FP29-F1
#
_entry.id   AF-A0A944FP29-F1
#
_cell.length_a   1.000
_cell.length_b   1.000
_cell.length_c   1.000
_cell.angle_alpha   90.00
_cell.angle_beta   90.00
_cell.angle_gamma   90.00
#
_symmetry.space_group_name_H-M   'P 1'
#
loop_
_entity.id
_entity.type
_entity.pdbx_description
1 polymer ?
#
loop_
_entity_poly.entity_id
_entity_poly.type
_entity_poly.pdbx_seq_one_letter_code
_entity_poly.pdbx_strand_id
1 'polypeptide(L)' 'MAEIKAADVMKLRKMTSAGMMDCKKALTEADGDFNKAMD' A
#
# COMPACT_ATOMS: atom_id res chain seq x y z
N MET A 1 -7.46 12.54 5.30
CA MET A 1 -6.16 11.86 5.17
C MET A 1 -6.41 10.42 5.54
N ALA A 2 -6.55 9.51 4.57
CA ALA A 2 -6.62 8.09 4.87
C ALA A 2 -5.38 7.72 5.71
N GLU A 3 -5.59 7.28 6.94
CA GLU A 3 -4.51 6.87 7.83
C GLU A 3 -3.96 5.54 7.33
N ILE A 4 -3.04 5.60 6.37
CA ILE A 4 -2.39 4.42 5.81
C ILE A 4 -1.58 3.76 6.90
N LYS A 5 -2.05 2.61 7.39
CA LYS A 5 -1.39 1.93 8.49
C LYS A 5 -0.14 1.23 7.97
N ALA A 6 0.89 1.17 8.81
CA ALA A 6 2.06 0.34 8.52
C ALA A 6 1.66 -1.14 8.27
N ALA A 7 0.58 -1.60 8.91
CA ALA A 7 -0.03 -2.90 8.67
C ALA A 7 -0.55 -3.05 7.23
N ASP A 8 -1.09 -1.97 6.65
CA ASP A 8 -1.62 -1.97 5.29
C ASP A 8 -0.49 -2.05 4.26
N VAL A 9 0.55 -1.24 4.46
CA VAL A 9 1.80 -1.31 3.67
C VAL A 9 2.43 -2.70 3.75
N MET A 10 2.44 -3.31 4.94
CA MET A 10 2.95 -4.69 5.11
C MET A 10 2.08 -5.74 4.42
N LYS A 11 0.74 -5.60 4.46
CA LYS A 11 -0.18 -6.49 3.75
C LYS A 11 0.03 -6.41 2.25
N LEU A 12 0.08 -5.19 1.72
CA LEU A 12 0.31 -4.94 0.30
C LEU A 12 1.64 -5.56 -0.15
N ARG A 13 2.72 -5.29 0.60
CA ARG A 13 4.03 -5.90 0.37
C ARG A 13 4.00 -7.42 0.38
N LYS A 14 3.24 -8.05 1.28
CA LYS A 14 3.13 -9.52 1.31
C LYS A 14 2.38 -10.09 0.11
N MET A 15 1.45 -9.33 -0.46
CA MET A 15 0.64 -9.79 -1.59
C MET A 15 1.31 -9.51 -2.95
N THR A 16 1.88 -8.31 -3.13
CA THR A 16 2.53 -7.91 -4.40
C THR A 16 4.02 -8.23 -4.42
N SER A 17 4.63 -8.55 -3.27
CA SER A 17 6.09 -8.69 -3.11
C SER A 17 6.88 -7.43 -3.48
N ALA A 18 6.20 -6.28 -3.59
CA ALA A 18 6.82 -5.01 -3.95
C ALA A 18 7.62 -4.41 -2.78
N GLY A 19 8.52 -3.48 -3.10
CA GLY A 19 9.30 -2.76 -2.11
C GLY A 19 8.41 -2.02 -1.10
N MET A 20 8.88 -1.88 0.14
CA MET A 20 8.10 -1.21 1.19
C MET A 20 7.82 0.28 0.87
N MET A 21 8.70 0.92 0.10
CA MET A 21 8.47 2.28 -0.42
C MET A 21 7.47 2.32 -1.56
N ASP A 22 7.52 1.37 -2.50
CA ASP A 22 6.55 1.26 -3.59
C ASP A 22 5.15 1.00 -3.04
N CYS A 23 5.04 0.09 -2.06
CA CYS A 23 3.76 -0.18 -1.39
C CYS A 23 3.21 1.03 -0.67
N LYS A 24 4.09 1.79 0.01
CA LYS A 24 3.69 2.99 0.73
C LYS A 24 3.26 4.10 -0.23
N LYS A 25 3.97 4.29 -1.35
CA LYS A 25 3.59 5.22 -2.41
C LYS A 25 2.26 4.84 -3.05
N ALA A 26 2.13 3.59 -3.49
CA ALA A 26 0.91 3.08 -4.12
C ALA A 26 -0.30 3.26 -3.22
N LEU A 27 -0.20 2.89 -1.93
CA LEU A 27 -1.27 3.13 -0.96
C LEU A 27 -1.54 4.64 -0.78
N THR A 28 -0.50 5.48 -0.75
CA THR A 28 -0.65 6.94 -0.60
C THR A 28 -1.34 7.57 -1.82
N GLU A 29 -0.97 7.17 -3.03
CA GLU A 29 -1.59 7.63 -4.29
C GLU A 29 -3.00 7.05 -4.49
N ALA A 30 -3.24 5.88 -3.91
CA ALA A 30 -4.55 5.23 -3.88
C ALA A 30 -5.45 5.72 -2.72
N ASP A 31 -5.01 6.66 -1.89
CA ASP A 31 -5.72 7.14 -0.68
C ASP A 31 -6.14 5.98 0.26
N GLY A 32 -5.27 4.97 0.40
CA GLY A 32 -5.51 3.77 1.20
C GLY A 32 -6.31 2.67 0.49
N ASP A 33 -6.64 2.82 -0.79
CA ASP A 33 -7.32 1.79 -1.58
C ASP A 33 -6.33 0.68 -1.97
N PHE A 34 -6.49 -0.48 -1.34
CA PHE A 34 -5.64 -1.66 -1.58
C PHE A 34 -5.77 -2.22 -2.99
N ASN A 35 -6.95 -2.22 -3.60
CA ASN A 35 -7.09 -2.75 -4.96
C ASN A 35 -6.33 -1.87 -5.94
N LYS A 36 -6.46 -0.55 -5.80
CA LYS A 36 -5.68 0.41 -6.58
C LYS A 36 -4.18 0.34 -6.31
N ALA A 37 -3.78 0.05 -5.08
CA ALA A 37 -2.38 -0.04 -4.71
C ALA A 37 -1.73 -1.40 -5.08
N MET A 38 -2.55 -2.42 -5.39
CA MET A 38 -2.07 -3.74 -5.81
C MET A 38 -1.89 -3.88 -7.33
N ASP A 39 -2.54 -3.02 -8.11
CA ASP A 39 -2.37 -2.92 -9.57
C ASP A 39 -1.00 -2.33 -9.94
#